data_AF-A0A9D8XBP5-F1
#
_entry.id   AF-A0A9D8XBP5-F1
#
_cell.length_a   1.000
_cell.length_b   1.000
_cell.length_c   1.000
_cell.angle_alpha   90.00
_cell.angle_beta   90.00
_cell.angle_gamma   90.00
#
_symmetry.space_group_name_H-M   'P 1'
#
loop_
_entity.id
_entity.type
_entity.pdbx_description
1 polymer ?
#
loop_
_entity_poly.entity_id
_entity_poly.type
_entity_poly.pdbx_seq_one_letter_code
_entity_poly.pdbx_strand_id
1 'polypeptide(L)'
;MKAIFYSTLLACLAFCSAVLAENADYSRDEAYRGPHASVVSQDQKFVYVVEFDGAKVIQIDTASYQVTKELAVAGTPTAAVLWQNDSKLLVTVAPQGKVLCIDIASGNVDWETAVGYCPESIVVHPNGKLAYTANRYSTDISVVDLEAKKEIKRVKALHEPISVDITPDGKTLYAANYLPIDPSDGYDVAAEVTWMDTETYETGNIRLLNGCVSLHEVKVSADGKYAFVTNNLARYQMPTTQLERGWMNTNAVAIIDAQARKLINVVLLDDIDLGAANPWGVDMTDDGKTLIVSHAGTHEISIIDAAAMFDKLTKIAEAEESSDAQGQKSNYGYSSASSADVPNDLAFLVGLRTRVKLSGNGPRTVSLANGKAFIPMYFSDTISVVDLESKKEIQSMVLNPNFELSLARKGILTFNDGEACFQQWQSCASCHPYTRMDGLNWDLMNDGLGNPKNAKSLLLSHETPPTMISGIRADAEHCVRSGFKHILFSVRPESDMVSIDEYLKTMKPLPSPALVNGELSEAAKRGKDVFYRVNCHQCHDPEWYYTDMQMHDVNTENPFDRRRDFDCPTLCEVWRTAPYLHDGRYPTLYQLFKDGQHGVQKGAVDKLTEQELQDLCEFVRSL
;
A
#
# COMPACT_ATOMS: atom_id res chain seq x y z
N MET A 1 13.29 -11.54 -79.96
CA MET A 1 14.51 -11.98 -79.25
C MET A 1 14.08 -12.64 -77.95
N LYS A 2 14.50 -13.90 -77.74
CA LYS A 2 14.62 -14.74 -76.51
C LYS A 2 13.86 -14.27 -75.24
N ALA A 3 12.87 -14.97 -74.65
CA ALA A 3 12.75 -16.35 -74.12
C ALA A 3 13.12 -16.51 -72.62
N ILE A 4 12.19 -17.13 -71.85
CA ILE A 4 12.33 -18.01 -70.65
C ILE A 4 12.53 -17.32 -69.26
N PHE A 5 12.10 -17.82 -68.09
CA PHE A 5 10.94 -18.52 -67.49
C PHE A 5 11.37 -18.85 -66.02
N TYR A 6 10.40 -18.96 -65.09
CA TYR A 6 10.41 -19.64 -63.77
C TYR A 6 11.01 -19.00 -62.48
N SER A 7 10.09 -18.48 -61.65
CA SER A 7 9.65 -18.95 -60.30
C SER A 7 10.62 -19.17 -59.11
N THR A 8 9.99 -19.04 -57.92
CA THR A 8 10.33 -19.54 -56.56
C THR A 8 11.28 -18.70 -55.68
N LEU A 9 10.76 -17.96 -54.69
CA LEU A 9 10.59 -18.43 -53.30
C LEU A 9 9.84 -17.38 -52.43
N LEU A 10 9.03 -17.88 -51.50
CA LEU A 10 8.38 -17.14 -50.41
C LEU A 10 9.39 -16.29 -49.61
N ALA A 11 9.00 -15.07 -49.29
CA ALA A 11 9.39 -14.41 -48.03
C ALA A 11 8.22 -13.53 -47.57
N CYS A 12 7.26 -14.14 -46.87
CA CYS A 12 6.40 -13.41 -45.95
C CYS A 12 7.28 -12.95 -44.78
N LEU A 13 7.87 -11.76 -44.89
CA LEU A 13 8.37 -11.03 -43.73
C LEU A 13 7.15 -10.52 -42.98
N ALA A 14 6.71 -11.30 -42.00
CA ALA A 14 5.87 -10.82 -40.93
C ALA A 14 6.59 -9.64 -40.28
N PHE A 15 6.04 -8.44 -40.49
CA PHE A 15 6.35 -7.28 -39.66
C PHE A 15 5.92 -7.64 -38.24
N CYS A 16 6.87 -8.18 -37.48
CA CYS A 16 6.78 -8.27 -36.04
C CYS A 16 6.93 -6.84 -35.52
N SER A 17 5.83 -6.11 -35.50
CA SER A 17 5.74 -4.82 -34.82
C SER A 17 5.87 -5.11 -33.33
N ALA A 18 7.10 -5.05 -32.83
CA ALA A 18 7.37 -4.97 -31.41
C ALA A 18 6.67 -3.71 -30.87
N VAL A 19 5.46 -3.90 -30.35
CA VAL A 19 4.85 -2.94 -29.44
C VAL A 19 5.67 -3.05 -28.16
N LEU A 20 6.71 -2.21 -28.06
CA LEU A 20 7.33 -1.89 -26.78
C LEU A 20 6.23 -1.26 -25.93
N ALA A 21 5.64 -2.05 -25.05
CA ALA A 21 4.79 -1.54 -24.00
C ALA A 21 5.68 -0.66 -23.10
N GLU A 22 5.46 0.65 -23.16
CA GLU A 22 6.07 1.61 -22.25
C GLU A 22 5.63 1.27 -20.82
N ASN A 23 6.50 0.55 -20.10
CA ASN A 23 6.33 0.23 -18.68
C ASN A 23 6.47 1.51 -17.85
N ALA A 24 5.38 2.22 -17.66
CA ALA A 24 5.28 3.27 -16.67
C ALA A 24 4.92 2.63 -15.32
N ASP A 25 5.95 2.33 -14.52
CA ASP A 25 6.04 2.56 -13.05
C ASP A 25 7.25 1.83 -12.42
N TYR A 26 7.75 0.79 -13.06
CA TYR A 26 8.76 -0.06 -12.45
C TYR A 26 10.02 0.05 -13.28
N SER A 27 11.05 0.75 -12.78
CA SER A 27 12.39 0.58 -13.31
C SER A 27 12.80 -0.87 -13.04
N ARG A 28 12.36 -1.77 -13.93
CA ARG A 28 12.68 -3.18 -13.83
C ARG A 28 14.16 -3.30 -14.13
N ASP A 29 14.92 -3.58 -13.10
CA ASP A 29 16.16 -4.27 -13.29
C ASP A 29 15.78 -5.69 -13.72
N GLU A 30 15.95 -6.02 -15.00
CA GLU A 30 15.44 -7.26 -15.61
C GLU A 30 15.95 -8.54 -14.92
N ALA A 31 17.01 -8.43 -14.13
CA ALA A 31 17.53 -9.54 -13.34
C ALA A 31 16.92 -9.65 -11.93
N TYR A 32 16.23 -8.63 -11.42
CA TYR A 32 15.63 -8.67 -10.08
C TYR A 32 14.28 -9.41 -10.07
N ARG A 33 14.00 -10.21 -9.03
CA ARG A 33 12.78 -11.05 -8.99
C ARG A 33 11.64 -10.41 -8.21
N GLY A 34 11.91 -9.87 -7.01
CA GLY A 34 10.92 -9.21 -6.16
C GLY A 34 9.75 -10.13 -5.76
N PRO A 35 9.97 -11.24 -5.03
CA PRO A 35 8.89 -12.09 -4.55
C PRO A 35 8.01 -11.31 -3.56
N HIS A 36 6.70 -11.22 -3.83
CA HIS A 36 5.80 -10.29 -3.12
C HIS A 36 4.54 -10.95 -2.55
N ALA A 37 3.85 -11.79 -3.32
CA ALA A 37 2.62 -12.45 -2.89
C ALA A 37 2.74 -13.96 -3.01
N SER A 38 1.95 -14.71 -2.24
CA SER A 38 2.00 -16.17 -2.28
C SER A 38 0.66 -16.84 -1.96
N VAL A 39 0.46 -18.03 -2.50
CA VAL A 39 -0.73 -18.88 -2.27
C VAL A 39 -0.33 -20.35 -2.18
N VAL A 40 -1.02 -21.13 -1.34
CA VAL A 40 -0.73 -22.55 -1.07
C VAL A 40 -1.76 -23.44 -1.75
N SER A 41 -1.34 -24.57 -2.33
CA SER A 41 -2.25 -25.60 -2.81
C SER A 41 -3.06 -26.23 -1.68
N GLN A 42 -4.29 -26.67 -1.97
CA GLN A 42 -5.19 -27.30 -1.03
C GLN A 42 -4.58 -28.57 -0.40
N ASP A 43 -3.78 -29.31 -1.16
CA ASP A 43 -3.04 -30.48 -0.67
C ASP A 43 -1.75 -30.13 0.10
N GLN A 44 -1.46 -28.83 0.25
CA GLN A 44 -0.31 -28.25 0.91
C GLN A 44 1.04 -28.71 0.36
N LYS A 45 1.10 -29.28 -0.85
CA LYS A 45 2.36 -29.72 -1.46
C LYS A 45 3.12 -28.61 -2.15
N PHE A 46 2.42 -27.57 -2.59
CA PHE A 46 3.01 -26.49 -3.35
C PHE A 46 2.67 -25.12 -2.79
N VAL A 47 3.65 -24.23 -2.83
CA VAL A 47 3.46 -22.79 -2.66
C VAL A 47 3.76 -22.11 -3.99
N TYR A 48 2.87 -21.25 -4.44
CA TYR A 48 3.04 -20.42 -5.62
C TYR A 48 3.42 -19.01 -5.16
N VAL A 49 4.53 -18.48 -5.65
CA VAL A 49 5.03 -17.15 -5.28
C VAL A 49 5.07 -16.26 -6.50
N VAL A 50 4.42 -15.10 -6.37
CA VAL A 50 4.37 -14.05 -7.39
C VAL A 50 5.64 -13.22 -7.30
N GLU A 51 6.35 -13.13 -8.42
CA GLU A 51 7.53 -12.29 -8.60
C GLU A 51 7.17 -11.06 -9.38
N PHE A 52 7.10 -9.95 -8.65
CA PHE A 52 6.61 -8.67 -9.16
C PHE A 52 7.54 -8.09 -10.23
N ASP A 53 8.84 -8.01 -9.93
CA ASP A 53 9.85 -7.51 -10.88
C ASP A 53 10.18 -8.57 -11.94
N GLY A 54 10.21 -9.85 -11.54
CA GLY A 54 10.54 -11.00 -12.39
C GLY A 54 9.46 -11.40 -13.40
N ALA A 55 8.29 -10.75 -13.35
CA ALA A 55 7.15 -10.96 -14.25
C ALA A 55 6.73 -12.43 -14.41
N LYS A 56 6.67 -13.16 -13.30
CA LYS A 56 6.35 -14.59 -13.28
C LYS A 56 5.72 -15.04 -11.97
N VAL A 57 5.23 -16.27 -11.95
CA VAL A 57 4.89 -17.01 -10.73
C VAL A 57 5.74 -18.27 -10.67
N ILE A 58 6.40 -18.51 -9.54
CA ILE A 58 7.15 -19.74 -9.30
C ILE A 58 6.38 -20.72 -8.43
N GLN A 59 6.50 -22.01 -8.72
CA GLN A 59 5.95 -23.09 -7.91
C GLN A 59 7.08 -23.72 -7.09
N ILE A 60 6.85 -23.86 -5.79
CA ILE A 60 7.82 -24.42 -4.83
C ILE A 60 7.21 -25.65 -4.19
N ASP A 61 7.95 -26.75 -4.19
CA ASP A 61 7.60 -27.97 -3.46
C ASP A 61 7.90 -27.79 -1.97
N THR A 62 6.89 -27.99 -1.11
CA THR A 62 6.98 -27.72 0.33
C THR A 62 7.82 -28.73 1.10
N ALA A 63 8.14 -29.89 0.50
CA ALA A 63 8.94 -30.93 1.15
C ALA A 63 10.43 -30.78 0.84
N SER A 64 10.77 -30.47 -0.41
CA SER A 64 12.14 -30.33 -0.90
C SER A 64 12.67 -28.91 -0.88
N TYR A 65 11.78 -27.91 -0.75
CA TYR A 65 12.12 -26.48 -0.82
C TYR A 65 12.84 -26.12 -2.11
N GLN A 66 12.37 -26.67 -3.23
CA GLN A 66 12.90 -26.43 -4.57
C GLN A 66 11.83 -25.79 -5.44
N VAL A 67 12.26 -24.87 -6.30
CA VAL A 67 11.44 -24.36 -7.39
C VAL A 67 11.26 -25.48 -8.41
N THR A 68 10.02 -25.94 -8.60
CA THR A 68 9.67 -27.01 -9.53
C THR A 68 9.14 -26.49 -10.86
N LYS A 69 8.67 -25.23 -10.90
CA LYS A 69 8.12 -24.60 -12.10
C LYS A 69 8.24 -23.09 -12.06
N GLU A 70 8.36 -22.49 -13.24
CA GLU A 70 8.19 -21.04 -13.45
C GLU A 70 7.10 -20.81 -14.51
N LEU A 71 6.17 -19.92 -14.22
CA LEU A 71 5.04 -19.56 -15.08
C LEU A 71 5.21 -18.09 -15.47
N ALA A 72 5.55 -17.82 -16.73
CA ALA A 72 5.73 -16.46 -17.21
C ALA A 72 4.39 -15.70 -17.20
N VAL A 73 4.44 -14.42 -16.83
CA VAL A 73 3.28 -13.52 -16.81
C VAL A 73 3.57 -12.32 -17.70
N ALA A 74 2.67 -12.03 -18.65
CA ALA A 74 2.76 -10.82 -19.45
C ALA A 74 2.31 -9.61 -18.62
N GLY A 75 3.24 -8.72 -18.27
CA GLY A 75 2.98 -7.51 -17.48
C GLY A 75 3.60 -7.56 -16.08
N THR A 76 3.11 -6.74 -15.14
CA THR A 76 3.53 -6.76 -13.72
C THR A 76 2.53 -7.56 -12.90
N PRO A 77 2.80 -8.80 -12.49
CA PRO A 77 1.90 -9.55 -11.63
C PRO A 77 1.93 -9.00 -10.19
N THR A 78 0.77 -8.85 -9.57
CA THR A 78 0.64 -8.25 -8.21
C THR A 78 0.23 -9.28 -7.16
N ALA A 79 -0.75 -10.14 -7.48
CA ALA A 79 -1.25 -11.20 -6.63
C ALA A 79 -1.75 -12.40 -7.45
N ALA A 80 -1.94 -13.54 -6.78
CA ALA A 80 -2.45 -14.75 -7.42
C ALA A 80 -3.30 -15.59 -6.46
N VAL A 81 -4.27 -16.33 -7.02
CA VAL A 81 -5.12 -17.27 -6.29
C VAL A 81 -5.36 -18.54 -7.12
N LEU A 82 -5.42 -19.69 -6.45
CA LEU A 82 -5.68 -20.97 -7.09
C LEU A 82 -7.17 -21.17 -7.40
N TRP A 83 -7.44 -21.85 -8.50
CA TRP A 83 -8.80 -22.11 -8.99
C TRP A 83 -8.90 -23.49 -9.67
N GLN A 84 -10.13 -24.01 -9.77
CA GLN A 84 -10.45 -25.33 -10.33
C GLN A 84 -9.61 -26.48 -9.74
N ASN A 85 -9.70 -26.69 -8.42
CA ASN A 85 -8.94 -27.73 -7.70
C ASN A 85 -7.44 -27.64 -7.99
N ASP A 86 -6.89 -26.43 -7.88
CA ASP A 86 -5.48 -26.09 -8.10
C ASP A 86 -4.93 -26.47 -9.48
N SER A 87 -5.78 -26.62 -10.50
CA SER A 87 -5.33 -26.79 -11.88
C SER A 87 -5.02 -25.46 -12.57
N LYS A 88 -5.55 -24.35 -12.05
CA LYS A 88 -5.43 -23.01 -12.63
C LYS A 88 -5.02 -21.98 -11.61
N LEU A 89 -4.33 -20.95 -12.08
CA LEU A 89 -3.92 -19.80 -11.30
C LEU A 89 -4.53 -18.54 -11.92
N LEU A 90 -5.30 -17.79 -11.13
CA LEU A 90 -5.75 -16.45 -11.50
C LEU A 90 -4.73 -15.44 -11.00
N VAL A 91 -4.20 -14.60 -11.89
CA VAL A 91 -3.13 -13.63 -11.58
C VAL A 91 -3.59 -12.23 -11.94
N THR A 92 -3.49 -11.29 -11.01
CA THR A 92 -3.75 -9.87 -11.26
C THR A 92 -2.53 -9.20 -11.86
N VAL A 93 -2.74 -8.30 -12.83
CA VAL A 93 -1.68 -7.60 -13.57
C VAL A 93 -1.93 -6.10 -13.61
N ALA A 94 -0.94 -5.33 -13.16
CA ALA A 94 -0.92 -3.87 -13.11
C ALA A 94 -0.13 -3.25 -14.29
N PRO A 95 -0.27 -1.94 -14.57
CA PRO A 95 -1.16 -0.98 -13.91
C PRO A 95 -2.53 -0.81 -14.58
N GLN A 96 -2.70 -1.04 -15.89
CA GLN A 96 -3.99 -0.85 -16.57
C GLN A 96 -5.10 -1.81 -16.12
N GLY A 97 -4.74 -2.90 -15.43
CA GLY A 97 -5.67 -3.77 -14.74
C GLY A 97 -6.19 -4.93 -15.57
N LYS A 98 -5.65 -6.12 -15.34
CA LYS A 98 -6.14 -7.37 -15.91
C LYS A 98 -6.14 -8.51 -14.88
N VAL A 99 -6.96 -9.52 -15.14
CA VAL A 99 -6.84 -10.86 -14.55
C VAL A 99 -6.48 -11.84 -15.67
N LEU A 100 -5.42 -12.60 -15.49
CA LEU A 100 -5.02 -13.71 -16.35
C LEU A 100 -5.39 -15.03 -15.68
N CYS A 101 -5.97 -15.95 -16.43
CA CYS A 101 -6.14 -17.34 -15.99
C CYS A 101 -5.08 -18.21 -16.66
N ILE A 102 -4.18 -18.77 -15.87
CA ILE A 102 -3.06 -19.59 -16.34
C ILE A 102 -3.35 -21.05 -16.00
N ASP A 103 -3.28 -21.93 -17.01
CA ASP A 103 -3.27 -23.38 -16.80
C ASP A 103 -1.91 -23.78 -16.22
N ILE A 104 -1.90 -24.34 -15.00
CA ILE A 104 -0.65 -24.61 -14.29
C ILE A 104 0.15 -25.71 -14.98
N ALA A 105 -0.50 -26.68 -15.62
CA ALA A 105 0.18 -27.82 -16.26
C ALA A 105 0.98 -27.39 -17.50
N SER A 106 0.38 -26.59 -18.37
CA SER A 106 0.99 -26.12 -19.62
C SER A 106 1.74 -24.79 -19.47
N GLY A 107 1.36 -23.96 -18.49
CA GLY A 107 1.85 -22.60 -18.31
C GLY A 107 1.25 -21.59 -19.29
N ASN A 108 0.24 -21.99 -20.07
CA ASN A 108 -0.42 -21.09 -21.02
C ASN A 108 -1.53 -20.28 -20.35
N VAL A 109 -1.73 -19.05 -20.86
CA VAL A 109 -2.89 -18.23 -20.51
C VAL A 109 -4.12 -18.78 -21.26
N ASP A 110 -5.13 -19.24 -20.52
CA ASP A 110 -6.39 -19.73 -21.07
C ASP A 110 -7.32 -18.60 -21.51
N TRP A 111 -7.34 -17.53 -20.72
CA TRP A 111 -8.12 -16.31 -20.98
C TRP A 111 -7.60 -15.16 -20.14
N GLU A 112 -7.91 -13.94 -20.56
CA GLU A 112 -7.69 -12.72 -19.80
C GLU A 112 -8.94 -11.84 -19.82
N THR A 113 -9.09 -11.00 -18.80
CA THR A 113 -10.16 -9.98 -18.77
C THR A 113 -9.66 -8.70 -18.11
N ALA A 114 -10.21 -7.56 -18.54
CA ALA A 114 -9.92 -6.27 -17.94
C ALA A 114 -10.65 -6.12 -16.60
N VAL A 115 -10.02 -5.44 -15.64
CA VAL A 115 -10.59 -5.10 -14.33
C VAL A 115 -10.30 -3.62 -14.02
N GLY A 116 -10.51 -3.17 -12.79
CA GLY A 116 -10.12 -1.82 -12.37
C GLY A 116 -8.61 -1.58 -12.37
N TYR A 117 -8.20 -0.33 -12.19
CA TYR A 117 -6.82 0.11 -12.36
C TYR A 117 -5.96 -0.30 -11.16
N CYS A 118 -4.81 -0.93 -11.45
CA CYS A 118 -3.85 -1.49 -10.49
C CYS A 118 -4.51 -2.45 -9.48
N PRO A 119 -4.95 -3.63 -9.93
CA PRO A 119 -5.44 -4.67 -9.06
C PRO A 119 -4.29 -5.20 -8.20
N GLU A 120 -4.41 -5.17 -6.87
CA GLU A 120 -3.33 -5.54 -5.93
C GLU A 120 -3.61 -6.86 -5.19
N SER A 121 -4.86 -7.32 -5.18
CA SER A 121 -5.28 -8.54 -4.51
C SER A 121 -6.44 -9.20 -5.26
N ILE A 122 -6.55 -10.52 -5.14
CA ILE A 122 -7.61 -11.32 -5.74
C ILE A 122 -8.03 -12.48 -4.82
N VAL A 123 -9.33 -12.70 -4.69
CA VAL A 123 -9.91 -13.84 -3.95
C VAL A 123 -11.02 -14.50 -4.77
N VAL A 124 -11.15 -15.82 -4.66
CA VAL A 124 -12.22 -16.60 -5.31
C VAL A 124 -13.32 -16.89 -4.29
N HIS A 125 -14.57 -16.66 -4.67
CA HIS A 125 -15.72 -17.05 -3.84
C HIS A 125 -15.68 -18.56 -3.58
N PRO A 126 -16.02 -19.05 -2.37
CA PRO A 126 -16.08 -20.48 -2.05
C PRO A 126 -16.93 -21.37 -3.00
N ASN A 127 -17.81 -20.78 -3.82
CA ASN A 127 -18.61 -21.50 -4.82
C ASN A 127 -17.83 -21.77 -6.13
N GLY A 128 -16.63 -21.19 -6.28
CA GLY A 128 -15.75 -21.33 -7.43
C GLY A 128 -16.17 -20.57 -8.69
N LYS A 129 -17.20 -19.72 -8.64
CA LYS A 129 -17.82 -19.06 -9.81
C LYS A 129 -17.44 -17.61 -9.98
N LEU A 130 -17.17 -16.90 -8.89
CA LEU A 130 -16.82 -15.49 -8.89
C LEU A 130 -15.42 -15.29 -8.31
N ALA A 131 -14.70 -14.31 -8.82
CA ALA A 131 -13.50 -13.74 -8.19
C ALA A 131 -13.68 -12.24 -7.96
N TYR A 132 -12.98 -11.72 -6.96
CA TYR A 132 -13.02 -10.31 -6.58
C TYR A 132 -11.61 -9.74 -6.57
N THR A 133 -11.41 -8.57 -7.17
CA THR A 133 -10.09 -7.89 -7.15
C THR A 133 -10.17 -6.54 -6.47
N ALA A 134 -9.17 -6.23 -5.62
CA ALA A 134 -9.00 -4.92 -5.01
C ALA A 134 -8.25 -4.00 -5.99
N ASN A 135 -8.91 -2.97 -6.52
CA ASN A 135 -8.31 -2.09 -7.53
C ASN A 135 -7.92 -0.76 -6.88
N ARG A 136 -6.64 -0.65 -6.56
CA ARG A 136 -6.12 0.41 -5.69
C ARG A 136 -6.48 1.81 -6.20
N TYR A 137 -6.27 2.05 -7.48
CA TYR A 137 -6.27 3.41 -8.03
C TYR A 137 -7.51 3.76 -8.84
N SER A 138 -8.39 2.80 -9.10
CA SER A 138 -9.79 3.08 -9.45
C SER A 138 -10.72 3.10 -8.23
N THR A 139 -10.22 2.80 -7.02
CA THR A 139 -10.97 2.91 -5.75
C THR A 139 -12.24 2.05 -5.76
N ASP A 140 -12.13 0.85 -6.33
CA ASP A 140 -13.25 -0.08 -6.49
C ASP A 140 -12.82 -1.55 -6.38
N ILE A 141 -13.81 -2.43 -6.29
CA ILE A 141 -13.67 -3.88 -6.29
C ILE A 141 -14.30 -4.41 -7.56
N SER A 142 -13.54 -5.10 -8.40
CA SER A 142 -14.09 -5.78 -9.58
C SER A 142 -14.69 -7.12 -9.19
N VAL A 143 -15.84 -7.45 -9.76
CA VAL A 143 -16.47 -8.77 -9.67
C VAL A 143 -16.31 -9.47 -11.02
N VAL A 144 -15.58 -10.57 -11.04
CA VAL A 144 -15.27 -11.35 -12.24
C VAL A 144 -16.05 -12.66 -12.22
N ASP A 145 -16.86 -12.87 -13.25
CA ASP A 145 -17.49 -14.16 -13.50
C ASP A 145 -16.48 -15.09 -14.20
N LEU A 146 -16.13 -16.18 -13.54
CA LEU A 146 -15.08 -17.11 -13.99
C LEU A 146 -15.56 -18.09 -15.07
N GLU A 147 -16.89 -18.29 -15.19
CA GLU A 147 -17.48 -19.09 -16.26
C GLU A 147 -17.62 -18.25 -17.53
N ALA A 148 -18.13 -17.03 -17.39
CA ALA A 148 -18.25 -16.06 -18.48
C ALA A 148 -16.93 -15.39 -18.85
N LYS A 149 -15.88 -15.54 -18.01
CA LYS A 149 -14.52 -15.04 -18.20
C LYS A 149 -14.47 -13.52 -18.37
N LYS A 150 -15.29 -12.80 -17.61
CA LYS A 150 -15.39 -11.34 -17.71
C LYS A 150 -15.75 -10.66 -16.41
N GLU A 151 -15.30 -9.42 -16.27
CA GLU A 151 -15.83 -8.51 -15.28
C GLU A 151 -17.34 -8.29 -15.53
N ILE A 152 -18.15 -8.45 -14.47
CA ILE A 152 -19.60 -8.26 -14.51
C ILE A 152 -20.05 -7.03 -13.72
N LYS A 153 -19.22 -6.53 -12.79
CA LYS A 153 -19.55 -5.38 -11.95
C LYS A 153 -18.30 -4.75 -11.35
N ARG A 154 -18.35 -3.44 -11.09
CA ARG A 154 -17.45 -2.72 -10.18
C ARG A 154 -18.24 -2.18 -9.01
N VAL A 155 -17.75 -2.41 -7.81
CA VAL A 155 -18.36 -1.98 -6.56
C VAL A 155 -17.44 -0.96 -5.91
N LYS A 156 -17.96 0.22 -5.58
CA LYS A 156 -17.15 1.29 -5.02
C LYS A 156 -16.60 0.90 -3.64
N ALA A 157 -15.32 1.18 -3.42
CA ALA A 157 -14.63 1.04 -2.13
C ALA A 157 -14.20 2.43 -1.61
N LEU A 158 -13.25 2.46 -0.66
CA LEU A 158 -12.62 3.69 -0.17
C LEU A 158 -11.19 3.80 -0.69
N HIS A 159 -10.43 4.77 -0.19
CA HIS A 159 -9.14 5.18 -0.74
C HIS A 159 -8.12 4.03 -0.78
N GLU A 160 -7.71 3.64 -1.99
CA GLU A 160 -6.67 2.64 -2.22
C GLU A 160 -6.95 1.23 -1.65
N PRO A 161 -8.00 0.51 -2.10
CA PRO A 161 -8.20 -0.88 -1.66
C PRO A 161 -7.05 -1.75 -2.17
N ILE A 162 -6.30 -2.36 -1.25
CA ILE A 162 -5.05 -3.07 -1.58
C ILE A 162 -5.09 -4.58 -1.28
N SER A 163 -5.96 -5.00 -0.35
CA SER A 163 -6.13 -6.41 0.02
C SER A 163 -7.60 -6.74 0.18
N VAL A 164 -8.02 -7.92 -0.30
CA VAL A 164 -9.37 -8.47 -0.11
C VAL A 164 -9.32 -9.90 0.40
N ASP A 165 -10.25 -10.24 1.29
CA ASP A 165 -10.49 -11.63 1.71
C ASP A 165 -11.98 -11.86 1.98
N ILE A 166 -12.43 -13.11 1.94
CA ILE A 166 -13.84 -13.49 1.97
C ILE A 166 -14.13 -14.47 3.10
N THR A 167 -15.29 -14.32 3.74
CA THR A 167 -15.74 -15.28 4.76
C THR A 167 -15.86 -16.69 4.17
N PRO A 168 -15.59 -17.75 4.96
CA PRO A 168 -15.71 -19.13 4.50
C PRO A 168 -17.11 -19.51 3.96
N ASP A 169 -18.17 -18.86 4.48
CA ASP A 169 -19.54 -19.03 3.98
C ASP A 169 -19.82 -18.26 2.68
N GLY A 170 -18.86 -17.45 2.23
CA GLY A 170 -18.88 -16.68 1.00
C GLY A 170 -19.75 -15.43 1.04
N LYS A 171 -20.37 -15.07 2.18
CA LYS A 171 -21.39 -14.01 2.24
C LYS A 171 -20.83 -12.60 2.39
N THR A 172 -19.66 -12.45 3.00
CA THR A 172 -19.08 -11.13 3.25
C THR A 172 -17.63 -11.10 2.81
N LEU A 173 -17.29 -10.11 2.00
CA LEU A 173 -15.94 -9.80 1.59
C LEU A 173 -15.46 -8.57 2.36
N TYR A 174 -14.21 -8.58 2.79
CA TYR A 174 -13.55 -7.46 3.46
C TYR A 174 -12.46 -6.90 2.54
N ALA A 175 -12.31 -5.58 2.49
CA ALA A 175 -11.26 -4.89 1.75
C ALA A 175 -10.53 -3.90 2.66
N ALA A 176 -9.22 -4.06 2.77
CA ALA A 176 -8.34 -3.10 3.45
C ALA A 176 -8.07 -1.91 2.53
N ASN A 177 -8.49 -0.71 2.95
CA ASN A 177 -8.22 0.52 2.21
C ASN A 177 -6.96 1.18 2.79
N TYR A 178 -5.94 1.33 1.96
CA TYR A 178 -4.57 1.63 2.38
C TYR A 178 -4.45 2.95 3.16
N LEU A 179 -5.19 3.98 2.74
CA LEU A 179 -5.09 5.34 3.27
C LEU A 179 -6.43 5.86 3.83
N PRO A 180 -6.40 6.85 4.73
CA PRO A 180 -7.59 7.59 5.14
C PRO A 180 -8.23 8.33 3.96
N ILE A 181 -9.53 8.62 4.09
CA ILE A 181 -10.29 9.51 3.19
C ILE A 181 -10.60 10.87 3.85
N ASP A 182 -10.24 11.03 5.11
CA ASP A 182 -10.52 12.22 5.91
C ASP A 182 -9.66 13.42 5.46
N PRO A 183 -10.11 14.66 5.73
CA PRO A 183 -9.23 15.82 5.74
C PRO A 183 -8.11 15.64 6.77
N SER A 184 -6.85 15.93 6.40
CA SER A 184 -5.71 15.76 7.31
C SER A 184 -5.64 16.80 8.43
N ASP A 185 -6.38 17.90 8.33
CA ASP A 185 -6.51 18.92 9.37
C ASP A 185 -7.57 18.57 10.44
N GLY A 186 -8.23 17.42 10.29
CA GLY A 186 -9.16 16.87 11.27
C GLY A 186 -8.49 16.27 12.50
N TYR A 187 -9.24 16.21 13.61
CA TYR A 187 -8.78 15.54 14.83
C TYR A 187 -8.82 14.01 14.71
N ASP A 188 -9.77 13.44 13.96
CA ASP A 188 -9.90 11.99 13.78
C ASP A 188 -9.63 11.65 12.31
N VAL A 189 -8.43 11.13 12.02
CA VAL A 189 -7.98 10.72 10.69
C VAL A 189 -7.55 9.26 10.75
N ALA A 190 -8.22 8.41 9.99
CA ALA A 190 -7.95 6.98 9.99
C ALA A 190 -8.36 6.33 8.67
N ALA A 191 -7.70 5.24 8.34
CA ALA A 191 -8.12 4.33 7.30
C ALA A 191 -9.27 3.45 7.81
N GLU A 192 -9.99 2.85 6.86
CA GLU A 192 -11.18 2.05 7.12
C GLU A 192 -11.11 0.73 6.36
N VAL A 193 -11.88 -0.24 6.82
CA VAL A 193 -12.08 -1.52 6.11
C VAL A 193 -13.47 -1.53 5.49
N THR A 194 -13.56 -1.73 4.18
CA THR A 194 -14.85 -1.91 3.50
C THR A 194 -15.32 -3.34 3.73
N TRP A 195 -16.58 -3.55 4.11
CA TRP A 195 -17.24 -4.84 3.99
C TRP A 195 -18.24 -4.80 2.83
N MET A 196 -18.38 -5.91 2.11
CA MET A 196 -19.30 -6.07 0.99
C MET A 196 -20.10 -7.36 1.14
N ASP A 197 -21.42 -7.27 1.06
CA ASP A 197 -22.29 -8.43 0.90
C ASP A 197 -22.17 -8.97 -0.53
N THR A 198 -21.82 -10.24 -0.71
CA THR A 198 -21.45 -10.78 -2.02
C THR A 198 -22.63 -11.12 -2.92
N GLU A 199 -23.85 -11.21 -2.36
CA GLU A 199 -25.07 -11.47 -3.13
C GLU A 199 -25.69 -10.18 -3.64
N THR A 200 -25.78 -9.17 -2.77
CA THR A 200 -26.42 -7.88 -3.05
C THR A 200 -25.45 -6.82 -3.55
N TYR A 201 -24.15 -6.97 -3.25
CA TYR A 201 -23.10 -5.96 -3.44
C TYR A 201 -23.33 -4.68 -2.63
N GLU A 202 -24.13 -4.75 -1.56
CA GLU A 202 -24.20 -3.69 -0.57
C GLU A 202 -22.84 -3.57 0.13
N THR A 203 -22.41 -2.33 0.39
CA THR A 203 -21.18 -2.05 1.11
C THR A 203 -21.42 -1.21 2.36
N GLY A 204 -20.53 -1.38 3.33
CA GLY A 204 -20.38 -0.48 4.46
C GLY A 204 -18.93 -0.49 4.92
N ASN A 205 -18.61 0.34 5.93
CA ASN A 205 -17.23 0.53 6.35
C ASN A 205 -17.08 0.33 7.86
N ILE A 206 -15.89 -0.15 8.25
CA ILE A 206 -15.46 -0.30 9.63
C ILE A 206 -14.34 0.69 9.85
N ARG A 207 -14.66 1.75 10.58
CA ARG A 207 -13.73 2.79 11.01
C ARG A 207 -12.69 2.20 11.96
N LEU A 208 -11.40 2.34 11.65
CA LEU A 208 -10.32 1.99 12.57
C LEU A 208 -10.03 3.13 13.56
N LEU A 209 -9.10 2.92 14.47
CA LEU A 209 -8.73 3.94 15.45
C LEU A 209 -8.06 5.14 14.79
N ASN A 210 -8.22 6.32 15.39
CA ASN A 210 -7.52 7.53 14.97
C ASN A 210 -6.00 7.27 14.84
N GLY A 211 -5.43 7.65 13.70
CA GLY A 211 -4.04 7.41 13.32
C GLY A 211 -3.77 6.07 12.67
N CYS A 212 -4.75 5.16 12.55
CA CYS A 212 -4.60 3.95 11.74
C CYS A 212 -4.43 4.33 10.26
N VAL A 213 -3.33 3.91 9.64
CA VAL A 213 -3.00 4.19 8.24
C VAL A 213 -2.15 3.04 7.68
N SER A 214 -1.91 3.03 6.37
CA SER A 214 -1.06 2.05 5.69
C SER A 214 -1.52 0.61 5.94
N LEU A 215 -2.81 0.35 5.68
CA LEU A 215 -3.38 -0.99 5.85
C LEU A 215 -2.88 -1.92 4.76
N HIS A 216 -2.16 -3.00 5.09
CA HIS A 216 -1.50 -3.82 4.08
C HIS A 216 -2.28 -5.09 3.69
N GLU A 217 -2.61 -5.96 4.63
CA GLU A 217 -3.30 -7.22 4.36
C GLU A 217 -4.50 -7.39 5.28
N VAL A 218 -5.63 -7.82 4.72
CA VAL A 218 -6.78 -8.34 5.48
C VAL A 218 -6.83 -9.86 5.37
N LYS A 219 -6.99 -10.54 6.50
CA LYS A 219 -7.17 -11.99 6.57
C LYS A 219 -8.38 -12.35 7.43
N VAL A 220 -9.32 -13.09 6.87
CA VAL A 220 -10.46 -13.67 7.59
C VAL A 220 -10.06 -15.02 8.18
N SER A 221 -10.49 -15.26 9.43
CA SER A 221 -10.26 -16.54 10.10
C SER A 221 -10.98 -17.70 9.40
N ALA A 222 -10.41 -18.90 9.50
CA ALA A 222 -11.00 -20.11 8.91
C ALA A 222 -12.41 -20.44 9.45
N ASP A 223 -12.76 -19.96 10.64
CA ASP A 223 -14.09 -20.08 11.23
C ASP A 223 -15.04 -18.90 10.89
N GLY A 224 -14.54 -17.89 10.16
CA GLY A 224 -15.28 -16.71 9.72
C GLY A 224 -15.69 -15.75 10.83
N LYS A 225 -15.14 -15.88 12.05
CA LYS A 225 -15.49 -15.01 13.18
C LYS A 225 -14.71 -13.70 13.21
N TYR A 226 -13.47 -13.71 12.75
CA TYR A 226 -12.58 -12.56 12.87
C TYR A 226 -11.97 -12.18 11.52
N ALA A 227 -11.70 -10.90 11.34
CA ALA A 227 -10.81 -10.40 10.31
C ALA A 227 -9.65 -9.64 10.97
N PHE A 228 -8.44 -9.91 10.52
CA PHE A 228 -7.21 -9.26 10.99
C PHE A 228 -6.69 -8.33 9.91
N VAL A 229 -6.31 -7.12 10.27
CA VAL A 229 -5.75 -6.14 9.32
C VAL A 229 -4.45 -5.57 9.87
N THR A 230 -3.36 -5.72 9.12
CA THR A 230 -2.06 -5.11 9.45
C THR A 230 -2.09 -3.63 9.14
N ASN A 231 -1.58 -2.80 10.05
CA ASN A 231 -1.58 -1.34 9.87
C ASN A 231 -0.46 -0.65 10.66
N ASN A 232 -0.13 0.56 10.25
CA ASN A 232 0.56 1.52 11.11
C ASN A 232 -0.48 2.23 12.00
N LEU A 233 -0.06 2.59 13.20
CA LEU A 233 -0.84 3.39 14.13
C LEU A 233 -0.01 4.63 14.49
N ALA A 234 -0.27 5.70 13.73
CA ALA A 234 0.42 6.97 13.80
C ALA A 234 -0.04 7.81 14.99
N ARG A 235 0.88 8.63 15.49
CA ARG A 235 0.65 9.67 16.51
C ARG A 235 0.89 11.05 15.88
N TYR A 236 0.30 11.26 14.70
CA TYR A 236 0.52 12.44 13.84
C TYR A 236 0.19 13.79 14.52
N GLN A 237 -0.65 13.76 15.55
CA GLN A 237 -1.02 14.92 16.37
C GLN A 237 0.09 15.35 17.34
N MET A 238 1.08 14.50 17.56
CA MET A 238 2.20 14.78 18.44
C MET A 238 3.36 15.40 17.63
N PRO A 239 4.03 16.43 18.16
CA PRO A 239 5.24 16.94 17.53
C PRO A 239 6.33 15.86 17.43
N THR A 240 7.06 15.84 16.31
CA THR A 240 8.05 14.80 16.00
C THR A 240 9.38 15.04 16.73
N THR A 241 9.35 15.20 18.05
CA THR A 241 10.50 15.56 18.89
C THR A 241 11.31 14.38 19.38
N GLN A 242 10.74 13.16 19.36
CA GLN A 242 11.38 11.92 19.80
C GLN A 242 10.75 10.70 19.12
N LEU A 243 11.37 9.53 19.30
CA LEU A 243 10.84 8.23 18.85
C LEU A 243 10.58 7.23 19.98
N GLU A 244 11.09 7.48 21.19
CA GLU A 244 11.00 6.52 22.29
C GLU A 244 9.56 6.05 22.50
N ARG A 245 9.40 4.73 22.67
CA ARG A 245 8.10 4.09 22.95
C ARG A 245 7.02 4.40 21.90
N GLY A 246 7.40 4.46 20.63
CA GLY A 246 6.46 4.63 19.53
C GLY A 246 5.81 6.01 19.45
N TRP A 247 6.52 7.05 19.91
CA TRP A 247 6.00 8.43 20.01
C TRP A 247 5.42 8.98 18.70
N MET A 248 5.99 8.60 17.55
CA MET A 248 5.53 9.01 16.22
C MET A 248 4.68 7.94 15.54
N ASN A 249 5.14 6.70 15.58
CA ASN A 249 4.49 5.56 14.96
C ASN A 249 4.63 4.33 15.85
N THR A 250 3.54 3.57 15.88
CA THR A 250 3.50 2.20 16.35
C THR A 250 2.99 1.31 15.22
N ASN A 251 3.22 0.01 15.33
CA ASN A 251 2.92 -0.99 14.32
C ASN A 251 1.91 -1.95 14.92
N ALA A 252 0.82 -2.25 14.22
CA ALA A 252 -0.31 -2.92 14.85
C ALA A 252 -1.04 -3.91 13.93
N VAL A 253 -1.87 -4.73 14.56
CA VAL A 253 -2.91 -5.51 13.92
C VAL A 253 -4.27 -5.08 14.48
N ALA A 254 -5.16 -4.60 13.62
CA ALA A 254 -6.56 -4.39 13.94
C ALA A 254 -7.31 -5.71 13.90
N ILE A 255 -8.17 -5.95 14.88
CA ILE A 255 -8.97 -7.17 15.01
C ILE A 255 -10.44 -6.78 14.90
N ILE A 256 -11.13 -7.36 13.93
CA ILE A 256 -12.53 -7.08 13.62
C ILE A 256 -13.36 -8.33 13.90
N ASP A 257 -14.51 -8.15 14.53
CA ASP A 257 -15.58 -9.14 14.54
C ASP A 257 -16.21 -9.16 13.14
N ALA A 258 -15.98 -10.22 12.40
CA ALA A 258 -16.41 -10.35 11.01
C ALA A 258 -17.92 -10.61 10.86
N GLN A 259 -18.62 -10.97 11.94
CA GLN A 259 -20.06 -11.14 11.91
C GLN A 259 -20.78 -9.85 12.30
N ALA A 260 -20.32 -9.22 13.38
CA ALA A 260 -20.84 -7.94 13.85
C ALA A 260 -20.37 -6.75 13.01
N ARG A 261 -19.38 -6.94 12.14
CA ARG A 261 -18.75 -5.90 11.29
C ARG A 261 -18.25 -4.73 12.15
N LYS A 262 -17.57 -5.06 13.25
CA LYS A 262 -17.16 -4.10 14.27
C LYS A 262 -15.70 -4.32 14.68
N LEU A 263 -14.95 -3.23 14.82
CA LEU A 263 -13.62 -3.27 15.43
C LEU A 263 -13.73 -3.76 16.88
N ILE A 264 -12.94 -4.80 17.21
CA ILE A 264 -12.77 -5.30 18.58
C ILE A 264 -11.70 -4.46 19.28
N ASN A 265 -10.49 -4.44 18.72
CA ASN A 265 -9.37 -3.67 19.24
C ASN A 265 -8.24 -3.55 18.21
N VAL A 266 -7.23 -2.73 18.51
CA VAL A 266 -5.97 -2.64 17.76
C VAL A 266 -4.83 -3.01 18.70
N VAL A 267 -4.10 -4.07 18.37
CA VAL A 267 -3.03 -4.61 19.22
C VAL A 267 -1.67 -4.24 18.64
N LEU A 268 -0.81 -3.66 19.47
CA LEU A 268 0.55 -3.29 19.08
C LEU A 268 1.44 -4.51 18.87
N LEU A 269 2.24 -4.46 17.82
CA LEU A 269 3.21 -5.46 17.38
C LEU A 269 4.65 -5.08 17.76
N ASP A 270 4.84 -3.92 18.39
CA ASP A 270 6.13 -3.46 18.91
C ASP A 270 6.46 -4.11 20.27
N ASP A 271 7.70 -3.95 20.73
CA ASP A 271 8.12 -4.11 22.12
C ASP A 271 8.33 -2.73 22.77
N ILE A 272 8.54 -2.68 24.08
CA ILE A 272 8.71 -1.42 24.84
C ILE A 272 9.85 -0.54 24.28
N ASP A 273 10.94 -1.15 23.84
CA ASP A 273 12.18 -0.50 23.41
C ASP A 273 12.62 -0.90 21.99
N LEU A 274 11.73 -1.57 21.24
CA LEU A 274 12.03 -2.06 19.90
C LEU A 274 10.76 -2.13 19.03
N GLY A 275 10.69 -1.26 18.02
CA GLY A 275 9.61 -1.26 17.05
C GLY A 275 9.61 -2.47 16.12
N ALA A 276 8.48 -2.69 15.45
CA ALA A 276 8.31 -3.73 14.45
C ALA A 276 8.31 -3.21 13.00
N ALA A 277 8.19 -1.89 12.80
CA ALA A 277 8.17 -1.16 11.51
C ALA A 277 7.48 -1.85 10.32
N ASN A 278 6.36 -1.27 9.88
CA ASN A 278 5.67 -1.60 8.64
C ASN A 278 5.20 -3.08 8.59
N PRO A 279 4.23 -3.47 9.42
CA PRO A 279 3.63 -4.80 9.34
C PRO A 279 2.95 -4.94 7.99
N TRP A 280 3.14 -6.09 7.33
CA TRP A 280 2.69 -6.29 5.94
C TRP A 280 1.67 -7.39 5.85
N GLY A 281 2.11 -8.64 5.89
CA GLY A 281 1.26 -9.79 5.72
C GLY A 281 0.74 -10.35 7.05
N VAL A 282 -0.42 -10.98 7.02
CA VAL A 282 -1.04 -11.66 8.16
C VAL A 282 -1.71 -12.96 7.73
N ASP A 283 -1.45 -14.04 8.45
CA ASP A 283 -2.15 -15.31 8.28
C ASP A 283 -2.43 -15.97 9.65
N MET A 284 -3.38 -16.89 9.69
CA MET A 284 -3.74 -17.62 10.91
C MET A 284 -3.83 -19.11 10.64
N THR A 285 -3.40 -19.93 11.59
CA THR A 285 -3.57 -21.39 11.50
C THR A 285 -5.05 -21.76 11.42
N ASP A 286 -5.37 -22.83 10.69
CA ASP A 286 -6.76 -23.29 10.50
C ASP A 286 -7.49 -23.59 11.82
N ASP A 287 -6.74 -23.97 12.86
CA ASP A 287 -7.29 -24.20 14.21
C ASP A 287 -7.52 -22.92 15.02
N GLY A 288 -7.18 -21.76 14.46
CA GLY A 288 -7.39 -20.43 15.03
C GLY A 288 -6.48 -20.08 16.22
N LYS A 289 -5.46 -20.89 16.51
CA LYS A 289 -4.64 -20.71 17.72
C LYS A 289 -3.41 -19.83 17.53
N THR A 290 -2.89 -19.74 16.31
CA THR A 290 -1.65 -19.01 16.04
C THR A 290 -1.87 -17.99 14.95
N LEU A 291 -1.63 -16.72 15.27
CA LEU A 291 -1.60 -15.61 14.32
C LEU A 291 -0.14 -15.31 13.95
N ILE A 292 0.13 -15.16 12.66
CA ILE A 292 1.44 -14.83 12.14
C ILE A 292 1.35 -13.49 11.42
N VAL A 293 2.24 -12.56 11.76
CA VAL A 293 2.33 -11.25 11.10
C VAL A 293 3.75 -11.02 10.63
N SER A 294 3.94 -10.62 9.37
CA SER A 294 5.25 -10.24 8.86
C SER A 294 5.52 -8.76 9.03
N HIS A 295 6.80 -8.43 9.23
CA HIS A 295 7.27 -7.08 9.51
C HIS A 295 8.28 -6.67 8.45
N ALA A 296 7.81 -5.90 7.46
CA ALA A 296 8.60 -5.59 6.28
C ALA A 296 9.86 -4.78 6.64
N GLY A 297 9.72 -3.81 7.56
CA GLY A 297 10.80 -2.89 7.92
C GLY A 297 11.87 -3.51 8.80
N THR A 298 11.52 -4.44 9.70
CA THR A 298 12.49 -5.10 10.61
C THR A 298 12.91 -6.49 10.16
N HIS A 299 12.39 -6.97 9.02
CA HIS A 299 12.81 -8.20 8.36
C HIS A 299 12.63 -9.45 9.24
N GLU A 300 11.43 -9.59 9.79
CA GLU A 300 11.08 -10.65 10.73
C GLU A 300 9.59 -11.00 10.63
N ILE A 301 9.17 -12.02 11.39
CA ILE A 301 7.77 -12.30 11.65
C ILE A 301 7.49 -12.35 13.16
N SER A 302 6.25 -12.08 13.53
CA SER A 302 5.69 -12.36 14.84
C SER A 302 4.79 -13.59 14.78
N ILE A 303 5.03 -14.54 15.69
CA ILE A 303 4.17 -15.70 15.93
C ILE A 303 3.47 -15.48 17.27
N ILE A 304 2.15 -15.31 17.26
CA ILE A 304 1.33 -14.86 18.38
C ILE A 304 0.35 -15.99 18.77
N ASP A 305 0.28 -16.30 20.07
CA ASP A 305 -0.79 -17.14 20.64
C ASP A 305 -2.12 -16.37 20.62
N ALA A 306 -2.91 -16.62 19.58
CA ALA A 306 -4.15 -15.91 19.33
C ALA A 306 -5.21 -16.25 20.40
N ALA A 307 -5.27 -17.50 20.86
CA ALA A 307 -6.22 -17.91 21.89
C ALA A 307 -5.96 -17.16 23.21
N ALA A 308 -4.71 -17.11 23.66
CA ALA A 308 -4.33 -16.37 24.86
C ALA A 308 -4.49 -14.85 24.69
N MET A 309 -4.27 -14.33 23.47
CA MET A 309 -4.52 -12.93 23.14
C MET A 309 -6.00 -12.56 23.28
N PHE A 310 -6.91 -13.36 22.70
CA PHE A 310 -8.36 -13.15 22.82
C PHE A 310 -8.85 -13.31 24.26
N ASP A 311 -8.33 -14.29 25.01
CA ASP A 311 -8.62 -14.45 26.44
C ASP A 311 -8.23 -13.19 27.23
N LYS A 312 -7.08 -12.58 26.90
CA LYS A 312 -6.62 -11.35 27.55
C LYS A 312 -7.51 -10.15 27.19
N LEU A 313 -7.89 -9.99 25.93
CA LEU A 313 -8.82 -8.94 25.50
C LEU A 313 -10.18 -9.07 26.21
N THR A 314 -10.72 -10.28 26.28
CA THR A 314 -12.02 -10.56 26.91
C THR A 314 -12.00 -10.18 28.39
N LYS A 315 -10.95 -10.58 29.12
CA LYS A 315 -10.80 -10.24 30.54
C LYS A 315 -10.70 -8.74 30.80
N ILE A 316 -10.05 -7.98 29.92
CA ILE A 316 -9.96 -6.52 30.02
C ILE A 316 -11.36 -5.90 29.86
N ALA A 317 -12.11 -6.32 28.84
CA ALA A 317 -13.47 -5.84 28.61
C ALA A 317 -14.42 -6.17 29.78
N GLU A 318 -14.37 -7.39 30.32
CA GLU A 318 -15.18 -7.80 31.48
C GLU A 318 -14.81 -7.02 32.77
N ALA A 319 -13.52 -6.73 32.96
CA ALA A 319 -13.05 -5.94 34.10
C ALA A 319 -13.52 -4.48 34.02
N GLU A 320 -13.51 -3.89 32.82
CA GLU A 320 -14.04 -2.55 32.55
C GLU A 320 -15.53 -2.46 32.93
N GLU A 321 -16.36 -3.37 32.41
CA GLU A 321 -17.80 -3.42 32.69
C GLU A 321 -18.12 -3.59 34.19
N SER A 322 -17.35 -4.40 34.90
CA SER A 322 -17.56 -4.64 36.33
C SER A 322 -17.09 -3.48 37.22
N SER A 323 -16.03 -2.76 36.82
CA SER A 323 -15.49 -1.61 37.56
C SER A 323 -16.39 -0.38 37.50
N ASP A 324 -17.03 -0.13 36.35
CA ASP A 324 -18.03 0.93 36.16
C ASP A 324 -19.30 0.69 37.00
N ALA A 325 -19.68 -0.58 37.20
CA ALA A 325 -20.81 -0.95 38.04
C ALA A 325 -20.55 -0.74 39.55
N GLN A 326 -19.28 -0.67 39.98
CA GLN A 326 -18.88 -0.65 41.39
C GLN A 326 -18.12 0.63 41.81
N GLY A 327 -17.85 1.55 40.87
CA GLY A 327 -17.20 2.84 41.14
C GLY A 327 -15.75 2.71 41.64
N GLN A 328 -15.12 1.54 41.50
CA GLN A 328 -13.75 1.28 41.92
C GLN A 328 -12.87 1.08 40.68
N LYS A 329 -12.01 2.07 40.37
CA LYS A 329 -10.91 1.86 39.41
C LYS A 329 -9.89 0.91 40.06
N SER A 330 -9.92 -0.37 39.71
CA SER A 330 -8.99 -1.35 40.25
C SER A 330 -7.59 -1.14 39.66
N ASN A 331 -6.66 -0.65 40.49
CA ASN A 331 -5.22 -0.76 40.26
C ASN A 331 -4.78 -2.22 40.47
N TYR A 332 -4.49 -2.97 39.40
CA TYR A 332 -3.71 -4.21 39.50
C TYR A 332 -2.93 -4.53 38.20
N GLY A 333 -1.60 -4.38 38.26
CA GLY A 333 -0.61 -5.33 37.71
C GLY A 333 -0.43 -5.52 36.20
N TYR A 334 -1.33 -5.05 35.33
CA TYR A 334 -1.19 -5.04 33.88
C TYR A 334 -1.31 -3.61 33.32
N SER A 335 -0.67 -3.34 32.19
CA SER A 335 -0.54 -2.00 31.58
C SER A 335 -1.83 -1.44 30.95
N SER A 336 -2.82 -2.29 30.65
CA SER A 336 -4.14 -1.88 30.14
C SER A 336 -5.23 -2.06 31.21
N ALA A 337 -5.95 -1.00 31.57
CA ALA A 337 -7.05 -1.03 32.53
C ALA A 337 -8.44 -1.07 31.85
N SER A 338 -8.51 -0.72 30.57
CA SER A 338 -9.69 -0.70 29.72
C SER A 338 -9.35 -1.15 28.31
N SER A 339 -10.37 -1.44 27.51
CA SER A 339 -10.20 -1.78 26.09
C SER A 339 -9.53 -0.65 25.31
N ALA A 340 -9.73 0.60 25.73
CA ALA A 340 -9.14 1.79 25.12
C ALA A 340 -7.64 1.96 25.40
N ASP A 341 -7.09 1.27 26.41
CA ASP A 341 -5.66 1.33 26.74
C ASP A 341 -4.81 0.39 25.87
N VAL A 342 -5.40 -0.70 25.36
CA VAL A 342 -4.70 -1.74 24.58
C VAL A 342 -3.90 -1.18 23.39
N PRO A 343 -4.41 -0.22 22.59
CA PRO A 343 -3.68 0.37 21.47
C PRO A 343 -2.47 1.24 21.87
N ASN A 344 -2.22 1.42 23.17
CA ASN A 344 -1.08 2.13 23.73
C ASN A 344 -0.20 1.23 24.62
N ASP A 345 -0.54 -0.05 24.74
CA ASP A 345 0.13 -1.00 25.62
C ASP A 345 1.19 -1.81 24.87
N LEU A 346 2.42 -1.29 24.87
CA LEU A 346 3.59 -1.98 24.29
C LEU A 346 3.94 -3.32 24.98
N ALA A 347 3.40 -3.58 26.17
CA ALA A 347 3.60 -4.83 26.88
C ALA A 347 2.46 -5.85 26.64
N PHE A 348 1.47 -5.51 25.81
CA PHE A 348 0.28 -6.32 25.64
C PHE A 348 0.58 -7.75 25.21
N LEU A 349 1.53 -7.94 24.28
CA LEU A 349 1.92 -9.24 23.74
C LEU A 349 3.08 -9.92 24.48
N VAL A 350 3.56 -9.36 25.59
CA VAL A 350 4.64 -9.97 26.40
C VAL A 350 4.21 -11.34 26.89
N GLY A 351 5.00 -12.37 26.58
CA GLY A 351 4.72 -13.76 26.89
C GLY A 351 3.76 -14.47 25.94
N LEU A 352 3.09 -13.74 25.04
CA LEU A 352 2.16 -14.29 24.03
C LEU A 352 2.78 -14.37 22.63
N ARG A 353 3.86 -13.62 22.40
CA ARG A 353 4.51 -13.48 21.09
C ARG A 353 5.94 -14.00 21.08
N THR A 354 6.35 -14.52 19.93
CA THR A 354 7.75 -14.75 19.59
C THR A 354 8.08 -14.03 18.29
N ARG A 355 9.11 -13.18 18.29
CA ARG A 355 9.67 -12.56 17.08
C ARG A 355 10.73 -13.51 16.50
N VAL A 356 10.68 -13.74 15.19
CA VAL A 356 11.62 -14.59 14.46
C VAL A 356 12.28 -13.75 13.39
N LYS A 357 13.54 -13.38 13.63
CA LYS A 357 14.37 -12.70 12.63
C LYS A 357 14.58 -13.62 11.43
N LEU A 358 14.42 -13.07 10.23
CA LEU A 358 14.62 -13.79 8.98
C LEU A 358 15.98 -13.45 8.37
N SER A 359 16.49 -14.37 7.55
CA SER A 359 17.75 -14.20 6.83
C SER A 359 17.67 -13.24 5.63
N GLY A 360 16.47 -13.04 5.07
CA GLY A 360 16.20 -12.11 3.97
C GLY A 360 15.61 -10.77 4.43
N ASN A 361 15.32 -9.88 3.48
CA ASN A 361 14.82 -8.52 3.73
C ASN A 361 13.46 -8.25 3.07
N GLY A 362 12.62 -7.49 3.76
CA GLY A 362 11.30 -7.08 3.27
C GLY A 362 10.30 -8.23 3.14
N PRO A 363 9.99 -8.97 4.23
CA PRO A 363 8.94 -9.97 4.19
C PRO A 363 7.60 -9.35 3.77
N ARG A 364 6.85 -10.06 2.95
CA ARG A 364 5.55 -9.64 2.42
C ARG A 364 4.44 -10.56 2.93
N THR A 365 3.73 -11.26 2.06
CA THR A 365 2.67 -12.20 2.47
C THR A 365 3.22 -13.31 3.38
N VAL A 366 2.34 -13.91 4.17
CA VAL A 366 2.63 -15.13 4.93
C VAL A 366 1.72 -16.22 4.41
N SER A 367 2.27 -17.37 4.04
CA SER A 367 1.49 -18.52 3.56
C SER A 367 1.78 -19.77 4.37
N LEU A 368 0.75 -20.37 4.95
CA LEU A 368 0.89 -21.51 5.84
C LEU A 368 0.72 -22.86 5.12
N ALA A 369 1.68 -23.77 5.30
CA ALA A 369 1.62 -25.12 4.77
C ALA A 369 2.37 -26.11 5.70
N ASN A 370 1.74 -27.23 6.06
CA ASN A 370 2.32 -28.33 6.84
C ASN A 370 3.05 -27.87 8.13
N GLY A 371 2.40 -26.98 8.89
CA GLY A 371 2.93 -26.42 10.13
C GLY A 371 4.09 -25.43 9.95
N LYS A 372 4.30 -24.92 8.73
CA LYS A 372 5.33 -23.93 8.39
C LYS A 372 4.72 -22.69 7.76
N ALA A 373 5.38 -21.57 7.95
CA ALA A 373 5.13 -20.34 7.21
C ALA A 373 6.17 -20.19 6.08
N PHE A 374 5.70 -19.92 4.88
CA PHE A 374 6.50 -19.54 3.72
C PHE A 374 6.36 -18.03 3.52
N ILE A 375 7.48 -17.32 3.50
CA ILE A 375 7.51 -15.86 3.51
C ILE A 375 8.37 -15.37 2.33
N PRO A 376 7.77 -14.84 1.26
CA PRO A 376 8.50 -14.10 0.24
C PRO A 376 9.12 -12.82 0.80
N MET A 377 10.40 -12.63 0.51
CA MET A 377 11.24 -11.52 0.96
C MET A 377 11.60 -10.64 -0.25
N TYR A 378 10.84 -9.55 -0.41
CA TYR A 378 10.86 -8.74 -1.62
C TYR A 378 12.24 -8.11 -1.89
N PHE A 379 12.92 -7.62 -0.86
CA PHE A 379 14.17 -6.87 -1.05
C PHE A 379 15.41 -7.74 -1.25
N SER A 380 15.35 -9.02 -0.88
CA SER A 380 16.50 -9.93 -0.93
C SER A 380 16.35 -11.07 -1.94
N ASP A 381 15.29 -11.07 -2.77
CA ASP A 381 14.99 -12.18 -3.69
C ASP A 381 15.04 -13.54 -2.98
N THR A 382 14.46 -13.62 -1.78
CA THR A 382 14.55 -14.79 -0.92
C THR A 382 13.15 -15.28 -0.56
N ILE A 383 13.01 -16.56 -0.26
CA ILE A 383 11.83 -17.09 0.42
C ILE A 383 12.29 -17.82 1.67
N SER A 384 11.87 -17.30 2.82
CA SER A 384 12.15 -17.91 4.11
C SER A 384 11.06 -18.92 4.48
N VAL A 385 11.45 -20.00 5.15
CA VAL A 385 10.53 -20.99 5.70
C VAL A 385 10.74 -21.07 7.21
N VAL A 386 9.70 -20.75 7.96
CA VAL A 386 9.70 -20.80 9.42
C VAL A 386 8.83 -21.96 9.89
N ASP A 387 9.39 -22.81 10.76
CA ASP A 387 8.65 -23.86 11.43
C ASP A 387 7.90 -23.28 12.64
N LEU A 388 6.58 -23.45 12.69
CA LEU A 388 5.72 -22.80 13.69
C LEU A 388 5.82 -23.43 15.08
N GLU A 389 6.20 -24.70 15.16
CA GLU A 389 6.38 -25.39 16.44
C GLU A 389 7.68 -24.96 17.12
N SER A 390 8.80 -25.05 16.41
CA SER A 390 10.11 -24.65 16.92
C SER A 390 10.33 -23.12 16.91
N LYS A 391 9.48 -22.38 16.18
CA LYS A 391 9.54 -20.92 15.99
C LYS A 391 10.90 -20.46 15.46
N LYS A 392 11.42 -21.15 14.45
CA LYS A 392 12.73 -20.88 13.85
C LYS A 392 12.65 -20.92 12.33
N GLU A 393 13.43 -20.06 11.69
CA GLU A 393 13.72 -20.20 10.26
C GLU A 393 14.51 -21.51 10.05
N ILE A 394 13.93 -22.42 9.28
CA ILE A 394 14.52 -23.74 8.99
C ILE A 394 15.11 -23.81 7.58
N GLN A 395 14.73 -22.88 6.70
CA GLN A 395 15.22 -22.82 5.33
C GLN A 395 15.15 -21.38 4.80
N SER A 396 16.10 -21.06 3.93
CA SER A 396 16.15 -19.79 3.18
C SER A 396 16.51 -20.08 1.73
N MET A 397 15.60 -19.79 0.82
CA MET A 397 15.74 -20.05 -0.62
C MET A 397 16.10 -18.75 -1.33
N VAL A 398 17.38 -18.58 -1.69
CA VAL A 398 17.83 -17.43 -2.47
C VAL A 398 17.51 -17.68 -3.95
N LEU A 399 16.59 -16.89 -4.49
CA LEU A 399 16.07 -17.05 -5.85
C LEU A 399 17.00 -16.47 -6.92
N ASN A 400 17.86 -15.53 -6.54
CA ASN A 400 18.89 -14.95 -7.43
C ASN A 400 20.22 -14.71 -6.71
N PRO A 401 21.04 -15.76 -6.48
CA PRO A 401 22.22 -15.69 -5.61
C PRO A 401 23.39 -14.86 -6.16
N ASN A 402 23.40 -14.54 -7.45
CA ASN A 402 24.50 -13.82 -8.10
C ASN A 402 24.15 -12.37 -8.46
N PHE A 403 23.00 -11.87 -7.99
CA PHE A 403 22.55 -10.53 -8.34
C PHE A 403 23.23 -9.47 -7.49
N GLU A 404 23.89 -8.52 -8.15
CA GLU A 404 24.42 -7.33 -7.51
C GLU A 404 23.39 -6.21 -7.53
N LEU A 405 22.99 -5.72 -6.35
CA LEU A 405 22.05 -4.61 -6.25
C LEU A 405 22.63 -3.34 -6.90
N SER A 406 21.89 -2.78 -7.86
CA SER A 406 22.12 -1.41 -8.35
C SER A 406 22.01 -0.39 -7.20
N LEU A 407 22.59 0.79 -7.39
CA LEU A 407 22.55 1.84 -6.36
C LEU A 407 21.10 2.27 -6.05
N ALA A 408 20.26 2.41 -7.07
CA ALA A 408 18.83 2.68 -6.91
C ALA A 408 18.11 1.58 -6.10
N ARG A 409 18.40 0.29 -6.36
CA ARG A 409 17.78 -0.81 -5.61
C ARG A 409 18.24 -0.85 -4.15
N LYS A 410 19.49 -0.50 -3.86
CA LYS A 410 19.96 -0.27 -2.48
C LYS A 410 19.20 0.90 -1.83
N GLY A 411 18.91 1.94 -2.58
CA GLY A 411 18.06 3.05 -2.15
C GLY A 411 16.65 2.61 -1.77
N ILE A 412 16.00 1.80 -2.61
CA ILE A 412 14.67 1.23 -2.33
C ILE A 412 14.69 0.44 -1.02
N LEU A 413 15.68 -0.44 -0.84
CA LEU A 413 15.83 -1.22 0.40
C LEU A 413 15.99 -0.30 1.60
N THR A 414 16.96 0.62 1.56
CA THR A 414 17.27 1.53 2.66
C THR A 414 16.08 2.43 3.02
N PHE A 415 15.30 2.86 2.02
CA PHE A 415 14.09 3.66 2.21
C PHE A 415 12.99 2.93 3.01
N ASN A 416 12.92 1.60 2.87
CA ASN A 416 11.95 0.74 3.53
C ASN A 416 12.52 0.04 4.79
N ASP A 417 13.80 0.24 5.10
CA ASP A 417 14.49 -0.44 6.19
C ASP A 417 14.21 0.28 7.52
N GLY A 418 13.52 -0.40 8.43
CA GLY A 418 13.28 0.06 9.79
C GLY A 418 14.54 0.01 10.66
N GLU A 419 15.53 -0.82 10.34
CA GLU A 419 16.81 -0.90 11.07
C GLU A 419 17.66 0.37 10.91
N ALA A 420 17.36 1.19 9.90
CA ALA A 420 17.93 2.52 9.74
C ALA A 420 17.42 3.54 10.79
N CYS A 421 16.38 3.21 11.54
CA CYS A 421 15.75 4.08 12.53
C CYS A 421 16.18 3.72 13.97
N PHE A 422 16.31 4.72 14.83
CA PHE A 422 16.55 4.50 16.26
C PHE A 422 15.46 3.59 16.82
N GLN A 423 15.87 2.44 17.40
CA GLN A 423 14.97 1.40 17.92
C GLN A 423 13.92 0.87 16.93
N GLN A 424 14.13 1.03 15.62
CA GLN A 424 13.34 0.36 14.57
C GLN A 424 11.83 0.65 14.56
N TRP A 425 11.42 1.85 14.99
CA TRP A 425 9.99 2.21 15.07
C TRP A 425 9.32 2.38 13.70
N GLN A 426 10.06 2.86 12.71
CA GLN A 426 9.54 3.26 11.40
C GLN A 426 10.65 3.31 10.35
N SER A 427 10.28 3.43 9.08
CA SER A 427 11.16 3.72 7.94
C SER A 427 10.67 4.98 7.21
N CYS A 428 11.36 5.42 6.15
CA CYS A 428 10.83 6.50 5.30
C CYS A 428 9.47 6.12 4.71
N ALA A 429 9.28 4.84 4.36
CA ALA A 429 8.03 4.32 3.83
C ALA A 429 6.84 4.35 4.82
N SER A 430 7.09 4.51 6.13
CA SER A 430 6.00 4.66 7.12
C SER A 430 5.21 5.96 6.98
N CYS A 431 5.85 7.04 6.50
CA CYS A 431 5.19 8.33 6.24
C CYS A 431 5.13 8.68 4.75
N HIS A 432 6.02 8.08 3.95
CA HIS A 432 6.06 8.21 2.50
C HIS A 432 5.80 6.86 1.82
N PRO A 433 4.59 6.30 1.99
CA PRO A 433 4.29 5.00 1.42
C PRO A 433 4.40 5.03 -0.10
N TYR A 434 5.13 4.06 -0.66
CA TYR A 434 5.49 4.05 -2.10
C TYR A 434 6.07 5.39 -2.59
N THR A 435 6.80 6.12 -1.73
CA THR A 435 7.36 7.47 -1.95
C THR A 435 6.34 8.59 -2.18
N ARG A 436 5.07 8.34 -1.89
CA ARG A 436 3.97 9.30 -1.99
C ARG A 436 3.59 9.83 -0.60
N MET A 437 2.33 10.23 -0.42
CA MET A 437 1.80 10.86 0.78
C MET A 437 0.96 9.86 1.56
N ASP A 438 1.03 9.90 2.89
CA ASP A 438 0.24 9.04 3.79
C ASP A 438 -1.14 9.63 4.16
N GLY A 439 -1.42 10.86 3.71
CA GLY A 439 -2.66 11.56 4.02
C GLY A 439 -2.72 12.09 5.46
N LEU A 440 -1.59 12.22 6.15
CA LEU A 440 -1.50 12.78 7.50
C LEU A 440 -0.76 14.11 7.52
N ASN A 441 -1.08 14.94 8.50
CA ASN A 441 -0.32 16.15 8.80
C ASN A 441 0.69 15.88 9.92
N TRP A 442 1.98 16.15 9.67
CA TRP A 442 3.06 15.95 10.63
C TRP A 442 3.62 17.29 11.12
N ASP A 443 3.75 17.44 12.44
CA ASP A 443 4.36 18.63 13.07
C ASP A 443 5.87 18.45 13.23
N LEU A 444 6.59 18.82 12.17
CA LEU A 444 8.04 18.70 12.09
C LEU A 444 8.76 19.89 12.75
N MET A 445 9.93 19.63 13.33
CA MET A 445 10.70 20.68 14.04
C MET A 445 11.34 21.75 13.13
N ASN A 446 11.26 21.61 11.81
CA ASN A 446 12.06 22.39 10.85
C ASN A 446 11.44 23.74 10.43
N ASP A 447 10.11 23.89 10.52
CA ASP A 447 9.42 25.19 10.44
C ASP A 447 8.73 25.59 11.76
N GLY A 448 8.85 24.71 12.75
CA GLY A 448 8.74 24.96 14.17
C GLY A 448 7.39 24.56 14.76
N LEU A 449 7.45 24.11 16.02
CA LEU A 449 6.38 23.35 16.68
C LEU A 449 4.98 24.00 16.64
N GLY A 450 3.95 23.16 16.50
CA GLY A 450 2.57 23.57 16.38
C GLY A 450 2.19 24.02 14.97
N ASN A 451 2.92 23.57 13.95
CA ASN A 451 2.71 23.93 12.54
C ASN A 451 2.61 22.67 11.67
N PRO A 452 1.65 21.76 11.94
CA PRO A 452 1.54 20.52 11.19
C PRO A 452 1.24 20.76 9.70
N LYS A 453 1.86 19.96 8.84
CA LYS A 453 1.73 20.04 7.38
C LYS A 453 1.60 18.66 6.78
N ASN A 454 0.90 18.59 5.65
CA ASN A 454 0.77 17.34 4.93
C ASN A 454 2.17 16.90 4.44
N ALA A 455 2.43 15.60 4.35
CA ALA A 455 3.64 15.12 3.70
C ALA A 455 3.61 15.51 2.21
N LYS A 456 4.68 16.08 1.64
CA LYS A 456 4.75 16.29 0.17
C LYS A 456 5.16 14.97 -0.50
N SER A 457 4.58 14.65 -1.65
CA SER A 457 5.07 13.54 -2.49
C SER A 457 6.57 13.72 -2.79
N LEU A 458 7.34 12.63 -2.74
CA LEU A 458 8.76 12.65 -3.09
C LEU A 458 9.00 12.46 -4.59
N LEU A 459 7.95 12.15 -5.36
CA LEU A 459 8.00 12.10 -6.82
C LEU A 459 8.51 13.44 -7.39
N LEU A 460 9.49 13.38 -8.30
CA LEU A 460 10.11 14.55 -8.95
C LEU A 460 10.75 15.55 -7.97
N SER A 461 10.96 15.19 -6.70
CA SER A 461 11.50 16.11 -5.68
C SER A 461 12.93 16.58 -5.98
N HIS A 462 13.73 15.81 -6.72
CA HIS A 462 15.05 16.24 -7.21
C HIS A 462 14.97 17.19 -8.42
N GLU A 463 13.85 17.21 -9.14
CA GLU A 463 13.63 18.05 -10.32
C GLU A 463 12.80 19.31 -10.00
N THR A 464 12.18 19.36 -8.82
CA THR A 464 11.24 20.43 -8.41
C THR A 464 11.58 21.05 -7.04
N PRO A 465 12.78 21.65 -6.86
CA PRO A 465 13.12 22.41 -5.66
C PRO A 465 12.30 23.73 -5.57
N PRO A 466 12.10 24.33 -4.37
CA PRO A 466 12.50 23.84 -3.06
C PRO A 466 11.67 22.64 -2.60
N THR A 467 12.11 21.97 -1.54
CA THR A 467 11.43 20.78 -1.01
C THR A 467 10.71 21.05 0.30
N MET A 468 9.69 20.20 0.53
CA MET A 468 8.63 20.37 1.52
C MET A 468 7.66 21.51 1.22
N ILE A 469 6.48 21.42 1.82
CA ILE A 469 5.36 22.33 1.60
C ILE A 469 5.70 23.78 1.93
N SER A 470 6.48 24.00 2.98
CA SER A 470 6.94 25.34 3.39
C SER A 470 8.18 25.81 2.61
N GLY A 471 8.70 25.04 1.65
CA GLY A 471 9.90 25.37 0.89
C GLY A 471 11.15 25.57 1.76
N ILE A 472 11.16 25.03 2.99
CA ILE A 472 12.20 25.30 3.99
C ILE A 472 13.53 24.60 3.68
N ARG A 473 13.52 23.63 2.76
CA ARG A 473 14.72 22.90 2.34
C ARG A 473 15.03 23.21 0.88
N ALA A 474 16.31 23.44 0.59
CA ALA A 474 16.75 23.86 -0.74
C ALA A 474 16.52 22.79 -1.82
N ASP A 475 16.74 21.51 -1.49
CA ASP A 475 16.70 20.39 -2.43
C ASP A 475 16.34 19.06 -1.74
N ALA A 476 16.14 18.01 -2.53
CA ALA A 476 15.76 16.68 -2.06
C ALA A 476 16.92 15.96 -1.33
N GLU A 477 18.15 16.15 -1.79
CA GLU A 477 19.36 15.66 -1.13
C GLU A 477 19.43 16.11 0.34
N HIS A 478 19.22 17.40 0.60
CA HIS A 478 19.19 17.94 1.95
C HIS A 478 18.02 17.36 2.76
N CYS A 479 16.88 17.10 2.12
CA CYS A 479 15.72 16.44 2.69
C CYS A 479 16.05 15.04 3.21
N VAL A 480 16.66 14.18 2.39
CA VAL A 480 17.01 12.80 2.73
C VAL A 480 17.92 12.77 3.97
N ARG A 481 19.01 13.55 3.95
CA ARG A 481 19.97 13.63 5.08
C ARG A 481 19.31 14.13 6.36
N SER A 482 18.43 15.12 6.24
CA SER A 482 17.67 15.65 7.37
C SER A 482 16.64 14.65 7.90
N GLY A 483 16.05 13.81 7.04
CA GLY A 483 15.14 12.73 7.42
C GLY A 483 15.80 11.74 8.37
N PHE A 484 16.98 11.22 8.03
CA PHE A 484 17.74 10.34 8.92
C PHE A 484 18.01 10.99 10.28
N LYS A 485 18.50 12.23 10.27
CA LYS A 485 18.92 12.91 11.48
C LYS A 485 17.76 13.28 12.41
N HIS A 486 16.65 13.77 11.85
CA HIS A 486 15.59 14.42 12.62
C HIS A 486 14.26 13.65 12.67
N ILE A 487 14.08 12.63 11.82
CA ILE A 487 12.87 11.81 11.76
C ILE A 487 13.16 10.36 12.15
N LEU A 488 14.29 9.81 11.69
CA LEU A 488 14.75 8.46 12.07
C LEU A 488 15.69 8.47 13.28
N PHE A 489 16.10 9.66 13.75
CA PHE A 489 17.01 9.89 14.88
C PHE A 489 18.28 9.02 14.84
N SER A 490 18.84 8.84 13.65
CA SER A 490 20.00 7.98 13.41
C SER A 490 21.12 8.69 12.68
N VAL A 491 22.34 8.19 12.87
CA VAL A 491 23.53 8.60 12.10
C VAL A 491 23.90 7.41 11.22
N ARG A 492 23.78 7.59 9.92
CA ARG A 492 24.06 6.56 8.91
C ARG A 492 25.23 6.96 8.01
N PRO A 493 25.91 6.00 7.38
CA PRO A 493 26.91 6.30 6.37
C PRO A 493 26.31 7.09 5.21
N GLU A 494 27.06 8.03 4.62
CA GLU A 494 26.59 8.83 3.48
C GLU A 494 26.15 7.96 2.28
N SER A 495 26.70 6.76 2.13
CA SER A 495 26.29 5.81 1.10
C SER A 495 24.79 5.45 1.16
N ASP A 496 24.21 5.42 2.36
CA ASP A 496 22.79 5.10 2.56
C ASP A 496 21.94 6.22 1.95
N MET A 497 22.25 7.48 2.30
CA MET A 497 21.57 8.66 1.77
C MET A 497 21.76 8.80 0.25
N VAL A 498 22.98 8.60 -0.26
CA VAL A 498 23.27 8.64 -1.70
C VAL A 498 22.48 7.58 -2.46
N SER A 499 22.29 6.38 -1.88
CA SER A 499 21.48 5.35 -2.52
C SER A 499 20.00 5.73 -2.62
N ILE A 500 19.46 6.39 -1.59
CA ILE A 500 18.09 6.92 -1.63
C ILE A 500 17.97 8.07 -2.63
N ASP A 501 18.93 8.99 -2.67
CA ASP A 501 18.96 10.07 -3.67
C ASP A 501 18.90 9.48 -5.09
N GLU A 502 19.67 8.42 -5.37
CA GLU A 502 19.63 7.71 -6.65
C GLU A 502 18.25 7.08 -6.91
N TYR A 503 17.68 6.38 -5.92
CA TYR A 503 16.34 5.82 -6.05
C TYR A 503 15.31 6.89 -6.43
N LEU A 504 15.26 7.99 -5.69
CA LEU A 504 14.28 9.05 -5.92
C LEU A 504 14.43 9.68 -7.32
N LYS A 505 15.65 9.79 -7.85
CA LYS A 505 15.93 10.26 -9.22
C LYS A 505 15.45 9.31 -10.31
N THR A 506 15.38 8.01 -10.03
CA THR A 506 14.92 7.01 -11.02
C THR A 506 13.40 6.92 -11.15
N MET A 507 12.64 7.53 -10.25
CA MET A 507 11.17 7.42 -10.22
C MET A 507 10.53 8.09 -11.44
N LYS A 508 9.45 7.48 -11.93
CA LYS A 508 8.66 8.02 -13.04
C LYS A 508 7.20 8.17 -12.62
N PRO A 509 6.48 9.17 -13.15
CA PRO A 509 5.05 9.25 -12.99
C PRO A 509 4.33 8.07 -13.65
N LEU A 510 3.23 7.68 -13.03
CA LEU A 510 2.25 6.73 -13.52
C LEU A 510 1.22 7.42 -14.41
N PRO A 511 0.76 6.74 -15.47
CA PRO A 511 -0.37 7.22 -16.25
C PRO A 511 -1.58 7.32 -15.33
N SER A 512 -2.31 8.43 -15.45
CA SER A 512 -3.54 8.62 -14.70
C SER A 512 -4.64 7.63 -15.13
N PRO A 513 -5.40 7.05 -14.20
CA PRO A 513 -6.57 6.23 -14.51
C PRO A 513 -7.71 7.05 -15.14
N ALA A 514 -7.63 8.39 -15.11
CA ALA A 514 -8.59 9.27 -15.78
C ALA A 514 -8.33 9.40 -17.31
N LEU A 515 -7.18 8.91 -17.79
CA LEU A 515 -6.88 8.89 -19.22
C LEU A 515 -7.70 7.81 -19.94
N VAL A 516 -8.17 8.14 -21.14
CA VAL A 516 -8.87 7.21 -22.04
C VAL A 516 -7.91 6.80 -23.14
N ASN A 517 -7.46 5.55 -23.13
CA ASN A 517 -6.45 5.03 -24.07
C ASN A 517 -5.15 5.86 -24.09
N GLY A 518 -4.73 6.39 -22.94
CA GLY A 518 -3.54 7.24 -22.82
C GLY A 518 -3.74 8.69 -23.24
N GLU A 519 -4.96 9.10 -23.60
CA GLU A 519 -5.30 10.46 -23.99
C GLU A 519 -6.30 11.12 -23.03
N LEU A 520 -6.39 12.46 -23.08
CA LEU A 520 -7.40 13.20 -22.32
C LEU A 520 -8.81 12.81 -22.78
N SER A 521 -9.70 12.58 -21.81
CA SER A 521 -11.14 12.48 -22.07
C SER A 521 -11.69 13.78 -22.64
N GLU A 522 -12.88 13.75 -23.25
CA GLU A 522 -13.53 14.98 -23.74
C GLU A 522 -13.83 15.97 -22.61
N ALA A 523 -14.06 15.49 -21.38
CA ALA A 523 -14.21 16.33 -20.19
C ALA A 523 -12.86 16.97 -19.80
N ALA A 524 -11.79 16.18 -19.76
CA ALA A 524 -10.44 16.69 -19.46
C ALA A 524 -9.94 17.69 -20.52
N LYS A 525 -10.31 17.53 -21.80
CA LYS A 525 -10.01 18.52 -22.86
C LYS A 525 -10.69 19.87 -22.58
N ARG A 526 -11.98 19.87 -22.22
CA ARG A 526 -12.67 21.10 -21.80
C ARG A 526 -12.09 21.67 -20.51
N GLY A 527 -11.73 20.80 -19.58
CA GLY A 527 -11.09 21.17 -18.31
C GLY A 527 -9.74 21.86 -18.50
N LYS A 528 -8.96 21.40 -19.49
CA LYS A 528 -7.72 22.06 -19.91
C LYS A 528 -8.00 23.50 -20.34
N ASP A 529 -9.02 23.75 -21.16
CA ASP A 529 -9.38 25.11 -21.57
C ASP A 529 -9.77 25.97 -20.36
N VAL A 530 -10.51 25.40 -19.39
CA VAL A 530 -10.85 26.08 -18.13
C VAL A 530 -9.57 26.43 -17.35
N PHE A 531 -8.64 25.49 -17.20
CA PHE A 531 -7.37 25.65 -16.48
C PHE A 531 -6.55 26.83 -17.00
N TYR A 532 -6.46 27.00 -18.33
CA TYR A 532 -5.81 28.18 -18.91
C TYR A 532 -6.63 29.46 -18.70
N ARG A 533 -7.95 29.41 -18.89
CA ARG A 533 -8.85 30.57 -18.78
C ARG A 533 -8.89 31.18 -17.38
N VAL A 534 -8.76 30.36 -16.33
CA VAL A 534 -8.68 30.83 -14.94
C VAL A 534 -7.24 31.04 -14.45
N ASN A 535 -6.26 30.99 -15.36
CA ASN A 535 -4.84 31.27 -15.12
C ASN A 535 -4.13 30.29 -14.15
N CYS A 536 -4.59 29.05 -14.00
CA CYS A 536 -3.88 28.06 -13.17
C CYS A 536 -2.44 27.82 -13.63
N HIS A 537 -2.22 27.83 -14.96
CA HIS A 537 -0.92 27.65 -15.59
C HIS A 537 0.15 28.69 -15.23
N GLN A 538 -0.22 29.81 -14.60
CA GLN A 538 0.74 30.83 -14.19
C GLN A 538 1.61 30.39 -13.00
N CYS A 539 1.06 29.53 -12.14
CA CYS A 539 1.80 28.89 -11.04
C CYS A 539 2.05 27.41 -11.36
N HIS A 540 1.11 26.74 -12.04
CA HIS A 540 1.22 25.33 -12.42
C HIS A 540 1.67 25.18 -13.88
N ASP A 541 2.94 25.50 -14.15
CA ASP A 541 3.50 25.57 -15.50
C ASP A 541 3.63 24.18 -16.16
N PRO A 542 2.91 23.90 -17.27
CA PRO A 542 2.96 22.60 -17.95
C PRO A 542 4.35 22.24 -18.53
N GLU A 543 5.24 23.22 -18.76
CA GLU A 543 6.60 22.95 -19.24
C GLU A 543 7.50 22.36 -18.14
N TRP A 544 7.17 22.61 -16.88
CA TRP A 544 7.98 22.27 -15.71
C TRP A 544 7.19 21.41 -14.73
N TYR A 545 6.65 20.29 -15.21
CA TYR A 545 5.89 19.33 -14.39
C TYR A 545 4.71 19.96 -13.64
N TYR A 546 4.05 20.97 -14.21
CA TYR A 546 2.93 21.68 -13.59
C TYR A 546 3.28 22.36 -12.25
N THR A 547 4.49 22.91 -12.14
CA THR A 547 4.93 23.79 -11.06
C THR A 547 5.91 24.83 -11.60
N ASP A 548 5.86 26.06 -11.10
CA ASP A 548 6.83 27.11 -11.40
C ASP A 548 7.99 27.15 -10.39
N MET A 549 8.00 26.25 -9.41
CA MET A 549 9.01 26.15 -8.36
C MET A 549 9.18 27.44 -7.55
N GLN A 550 8.12 28.25 -7.45
CA GLN A 550 8.11 29.49 -6.68
C GLN A 550 7.17 29.40 -5.47
N MET A 551 7.45 30.25 -4.48
CA MET A 551 6.57 30.46 -3.33
C MET A 551 5.45 31.44 -3.68
N HIS A 552 4.19 31.09 -3.42
CA HIS A 552 3.04 31.95 -3.68
C HIS A 552 2.13 32.09 -2.47
N ASP A 553 1.70 33.33 -2.17
CA ASP A 553 0.55 33.58 -1.31
C ASP A 553 -0.73 33.46 -2.15
N VAL A 554 -1.38 32.30 -2.02
CA VAL A 554 -2.62 31.96 -2.71
C VAL A 554 -3.84 32.06 -1.79
N ASN A 555 -3.73 32.80 -0.69
CA ASN A 555 -4.76 33.01 0.33
C ASN A 555 -5.20 31.72 1.05
N THR A 556 -4.26 30.81 1.29
CA THR A 556 -4.54 29.50 1.89
C THR A 556 -4.17 29.40 3.37
N GLU A 557 -3.54 30.43 3.97
CA GLU A 557 -3.08 30.40 5.36
C GLU A 557 -4.14 29.89 6.36
N ASN A 558 -3.71 29.12 7.35
CA ASN A 558 -4.48 28.68 8.50
C ASN A 558 -3.92 29.26 9.82
N PRO A 559 -4.62 29.10 10.95
CA PRO A 559 -4.19 29.67 12.23
C PRO A 559 -2.85 29.16 12.78
N PHE A 560 -2.36 28.02 12.30
CA PHE A 560 -1.10 27.41 12.70
C PHE A 560 0.08 27.87 11.83
N ASP A 561 -0.21 28.39 10.64
CA ASP A 561 0.79 28.83 9.69
C ASP A 561 1.57 30.05 10.20
N ARG A 562 2.88 30.01 10.00
CA ARG A 562 3.81 31.10 10.35
C ARG A 562 4.19 31.96 9.16
N ARG A 563 3.64 31.64 7.99
CA ARG A 563 3.85 32.29 6.70
C ARG A 563 2.60 32.17 5.84
N ARG A 564 2.52 32.98 4.80
CA ARG A 564 1.37 33.02 3.87
C ARG A 564 1.65 32.39 2.52
N ASP A 565 2.92 32.36 2.15
CA ASP A 565 3.41 31.85 0.88
C ASP A 565 3.87 30.39 1.01
N PHE A 566 3.45 29.55 0.07
CA PHE A 566 3.77 28.13 0.02
C PHE A 566 4.38 27.76 -1.33
N ASP A 567 5.19 26.71 -1.34
CA ASP A 567 5.78 26.19 -2.57
C ASP A 567 4.69 25.64 -3.48
N CYS A 568 4.69 26.04 -4.76
CA CYS A 568 3.74 25.54 -5.74
C CYS A 568 4.00 24.05 -6.01
N PRO A 569 3.10 23.12 -5.62
CA PRO A 569 3.35 21.70 -5.86
C PRO A 569 3.21 21.37 -7.35
N THR A 570 3.97 20.37 -7.81
CA THR A 570 3.71 19.71 -9.09
C THR A 570 2.28 19.15 -9.10
N LEU A 571 1.59 19.26 -10.24
CA LEU A 571 0.31 18.57 -10.44
C LEU A 571 0.45 17.16 -11.02
N CYS A 572 1.66 16.70 -11.34
CA CYS A 572 1.87 15.33 -11.81
C CYS A 572 1.45 14.33 -10.73
N GLU A 573 0.60 13.38 -11.08
CA GLU A 573 0.02 12.36 -10.19
C GLU A 573 -0.86 12.86 -9.03
N VAL A 574 -1.37 14.09 -9.05
CA VAL A 574 -2.24 14.56 -7.95
C VAL A 574 -3.55 13.77 -7.82
N TRP A 575 -3.89 12.95 -8.81
CA TRP A 575 -5.00 12.01 -8.70
C TRP A 575 -4.82 10.94 -7.60
N ARG A 576 -3.60 10.73 -7.06
CA ARG A 576 -3.33 9.84 -5.92
C ARG A 576 -3.20 10.54 -4.58
N THR A 577 -2.95 11.84 -4.58
CA THR A 577 -2.38 12.52 -3.41
C THR A 577 -3.44 13.18 -2.53
N ALA A 578 -4.66 12.68 -2.53
CA ALA A 578 -5.69 13.20 -1.63
C ALA A 578 -5.31 12.89 -0.16
N PRO A 579 -5.61 13.78 0.78
CA PRO A 579 -6.29 15.07 0.60
C PRO A 579 -5.34 16.21 0.17
N TYR A 580 -5.93 17.29 -0.34
CA TYR A 580 -5.25 18.38 -1.04
C TYR A 580 -5.03 19.63 -0.18
N LEU A 581 -4.13 20.50 -0.67
CA LEU A 581 -3.59 21.71 -0.02
C LEU A 581 -2.44 21.41 0.96
N HIS A 582 -1.74 22.47 1.38
CA HIS A 582 -0.58 22.39 2.26
C HIS A 582 -0.85 21.75 3.63
N ASP A 583 -2.10 21.75 4.06
CA ASP A 583 -2.59 21.18 5.30
C ASP A 583 -3.67 20.09 5.10
N GLY A 584 -3.88 19.63 3.86
CA GLY A 584 -4.75 18.50 3.59
C GLY A 584 -6.23 18.72 3.93
N ARG A 585 -6.73 19.96 4.03
CA ARG A 585 -8.12 20.21 4.45
C ARG A 585 -9.19 19.85 3.41
N TYR A 586 -8.80 19.56 2.17
CA TYR A 586 -9.74 19.23 1.08
C TYR A 586 -9.60 17.78 0.62
N PRO A 587 -10.52 16.87 0.99
CA PRO A 587 -10.48 15.47 0.56
C PRO A 587 -10.60 15.25 -0.95
N THR A 588 -11.16 16.22 -1.68
CA THR A 588 -11.39 16.10 -3.13
C THR A 588 -10.95 17.35 -3.88
N LEU A 589 -10.49 17.18 -5.12
CA LEU A 589 -10.19 18.31 -6.03
C LEU A 589 -11.41 19.22 -6.23
N TYR A 590 -12.62 18.64 -6.23
CA TYR A 590 -13.84 19.42 -6.35
C TYR A 590 -14.03 20.38 -5.17
N GLN A 591 -13.86 19.91 -3.93
CA GLN A 591 -13.90 20.77 -2.74
C GLN A 591 -12.76 21.79 -2.73
N LEU A 592 -11.55 21.39 -3.15
CA LEU A 592 -10.42 22.31 -3.29
C LEU A 592 -10.76 23.49 -4.20
N PHE A 593 -11.34 23.23 -5.38
CA PHE A 593 -11.69 24.31 -6.31
C PHE A 593 -12.91 25.11 -5.86
N LYS A 594 -13.95 24.44 -5.36
CA LYS A 594 -15.21 25.09 -4.97
C LYS A 594 -15.08 25.92 -3.70
N ASP A 595 -14.52 25.32 -2.65
CA ASP A 595 -14.49 25.86 -1.30
C ASP A 595 -13.14 26.49 -0.97
N GLY A 596 -12.04 25.94 -1.51
CA GLY A 596 -10.69 26.45 -1.27
C GLY A 596 -10.37 27.72 -2.03
N GLN A 597 -10.80 27.80 -3.29
CA GLN A 597 -10.68 29.00 -4.14
C GLN A 597 -9.28 29.64 -4.11
N HIS A 598 -8.24 28.80 -4.01
CA HIS A 598 -6.87 29.27 -3.92
C HIS A 598 -6.45 29.94 -5.23
N GLY A 599 -5.60 30.95 -5.10
CA GLY A 599 -5.01 31.64 -6.24
C GLY A 599 -4.67 33.09 -5.92
N VAL A 600 -3.87 33.69 -6.80
CA VAL A 600 -3.44 35.09 -6.69
C VAL A 600 -4.64 36.04 -6.85
N GLN A 601 -5.62 35.66 -7.67
CA GLN A 601 -6.87 36.40 -7.85
C GLN A 601 -8.03 35.68 -7.16
N LYS A 602 -8.51 36.23 -6.03
CA LYS A 602 -9.71 35.73 -5.36
C LYS A 602 -10.91 35.68 -6.31
N GLY A 603 -11.62 34.56 -6.29
CA GLY A 603 -12.85 34.35 -7.05
C GLY A 603 -12.66 34.08 -8.55
N ALA A 604 -11.46 33.74 -9.00
CA ALA A 604 -11.24 33.31 -10.39
C ALA A 604 -12.09 32.08 -10.77
N VAL A 605 -12.34 31.20 -9.79
CA VAL A 605 -13.15 29.98 -9.92
C VAL A 605 -14.64 30.19 -9.59
N ASP A 606 -15.03 31.29 -8.94
CA ASP A 606 -16.42 31.58 -8.52
C ASP A 606 -17.42 31.66 -9.68
N LYS A 607 -16.91 32.01 -10.86
CA LYS A 607 -17.71 32.21 -12.06
C LYS A 607 -17.86 30.95 -12.89
N LEU A 608 -17.20 29.86 -12.51
CA LEU A 608 -17.31 28.58 -13.20
C LEU A 608 -18.68 27.97 -12.94
N THR A 609 -19.28 27.43 -13.99
CA THR A 609 -20.44 26.56 -13.86
C THR A 609 -20.05 25.25 -13.19
N GLU A 610 -21.04 24.52 -12.66
CA GLU A 610 -20.83 23.19 -12.09
C GLU A 610 -20.12 22.24 -13.07
N GLN A 611 -20.49 22.29 -14.35
CA GLN A 611 -19.86 21.46 -15.39
C GLN A 611 -18.40 21.85 -15.61
N GLU A 612 -18.08 23.14 -15.62
CA GLU A 612 -16.69 23.62 -15.80
C GLU A 612 -15.81 23.25 -14.60
N LEU A 613 -16.36 23.24 -13.38
CA LEU A 613 -15.65 22.75 -12.19
C LEU A 613 -15.35 21.24 -12.29
N GLN A 614 -16.33 20.44 -12.73
CA GLN A 614 -16.13 19.01 -12.95
C GLN A 614 -15.11 18.75 -14.05
N ASP A 615 -15.22 19.45 -15.19
CA ASP A 615 -14.27 19.34 -16.30
C ASP A 615 -12.85 19.71 -15.84
N LEU A 616 -12.68 20.78 -15.06
CA LEU A 616 -11.39 21.16 -14.46
C LEU A 616 -10.83 20.06 -13.54
N CYS A 617 -11.68 19.45 -12.70
CA CYS A 617 -11.27 18.30 -11.89
C CYS A 617 -10.78 17.14 -12.76
N GLU A 618 -11.48 16.81 -13.84
CA GLU A 618 -11.08 15.75 -14.76
C GLU A 618 -9.75 16.04 -15.45
N PHE A 619 -9.49 17.30 -15.82
CA PHE A 619 -8.18 17.67 -16.36
C PHE A 619 -7.08 17.48 -15.33
N VAL A 620 -7.24 18.04 -14.12
CA VAL A 620 -6.19 17.94 -13.08
C VAL A 620 -5.97 16.50 -12.63
N ARG A 621 -7.01 15.65 -12.59
CA ARG A 621 -6.86 14.21 -12.36
C ARG A 621 -6.08 13.51 -13.46
N SER A 622 -6.13 14.00 -14.70
CA SER A 622 -5.49 13.35 -15.85
C SER A 622 -3.98 13.61 -15.96
N LEU A 623 -3.45 14.54 -15.15
CA LEU A 623 -2.03 14.88 -15.05
C LEU A 623 -1.27 13.92 -14.13
#